data_AF-A0A6L8GI40-F1
#
_entry.id   AF-A0A6L8GI40-F1
#
_cell.length_a   1.000
_cell.length_b   1.000
_cell.length_c   1.000
_cell.angle_alpha   90.00
_cell.angle_beta   90.00
_cell.angle_gamma   90.00
#
_symmetry.space_group_name_H-M   'P 1'
#
loop_
_entity.id
_entity.type
_entity.pdbx_description
1 polymer ?
#
loop_
_entity_poly.entity_id
_entity_poly.type
_entity_poly.pdbx_seq_one_letter_code
_entity_poly.pdbx_strand_id
1 'polypeptide(L)'
;MKTSWLALIALTLAVLAPPGAAGTAAQECAPDGDVQFICDQAGPEDLVAVPGTHWVLAGAYQAGNGGLRLIDTRDLSTTILLPSDALRERHDRDAYPTCPGPMVVEAGADFDAHGLHIAQGQGSVHTLYVVHHNQRESVEVFEIDAGADPPQLTWVGCAVAPAGENLNLNSVVPRPEGGFAATSFRPMGGAI
;
A
#
# COMPACT_ATOMS: atom_id res chain seq x y z
N MET A 1 -57.23 -44.08 -49.56
CA MET A 1 -57.06 -44.54 -48.16
C MET A 1 -56.09 -43.56 -47.48
N LYS A 2 -56.53 -42.95 -46.38
CA LYS A 2 -55.97 -41.72 -45.79
C LYS A 2 -54.64 -41.99 -45.07
N THR A 3 -53.59 -41.25 -45.39
CA THR A 3 -52.35 -41.19 -44.61
C THR A 3 -52.35 -39.93 -43.75
N SER A 4 -52.29 -40.14 -42.44
CA SER A 4 -52.17 -39.12 -41.40
C SER A 4 -50.79 -38.46 -41.43
N TRP A 5 -50.72 -37.15 -41.23
CA TRP A 5 -49.48 -36.45 -40.89
C TRP A 5 -49.69 -35.69 -39.59
N LEU A 6 -48.91 -36.07 -38.58
CA LEU A 6 -48.77 -35.40 -37.29
C LEU A 6 -48.01 -34.08 -37.52
N ALA A 7 -48.60 -32.95 -37.13
CA ALA A 7 -47.89 -31.68 -37.03
C ALA A 7 -47.26 -31.57 -35.63
N LEU A 8 -45.93 -31.56 -35.57
CA LEU A 8 -45.16 -31.24 -34.37
C LEU A 8 -45.20 -29.73 -34.13
N ILE A 9 -45.71 -29.32 -32.97
CA ILE A 9 -45.61 -27.94 -32.47
C ILE A 9 -44.23 -27.77 -31.83
N ALA A 10 -43.38 -26.96 -32.43
CA ALA A 10 -42.11 -26.54 -31.83
C ALA A 10 -42.37 -25.33 -30.91
N LEU A 11 -42.27 -25.55 -29.60
CA LEU A 11 -42.36 -24.51 -28.58
C LEU A 11 -40.98 -23.86 -28.41
N THR A 12 -40.76 -22.68 -28.99
CA THR A 12 -39.54 -21.89 -28.79
C THR A 12 -39.57 -21.22 -27.42
N LEU A 13 -38.79 -21.72 -26.46
CA LEU A 13 -38.49 -20.99 -25.23
C LEU A 13 -37.50 -19.86 -25.54
N ALA A 14 -37.96 -18.60 -25.42
CA ALA A 14 -37.08 -17.45 -25.38
C ALA A 14 -36.43 -17.38 -23.98
N VAL A 15 -35.14 -17.71 -23.91
CA VAL A 15 -34.32 -17.50 -22.70
C VAL A 15 -34.04 -16.01 -22.59
N LEU A 16 -34.68 -15.32 -21.64
CA LEU A 16 -34.26 -13.98 -21.24
C LEU A 16 -32.93 -14.09 -20.49
N ALA A 17 -31.85 -13.60 -21.10
CA ALA A 17 -30.60 -13.36 -20.38
C ALA A 17 -30.82 -12.20 -19.38
N PRO A 18 -30.36 -12.30 -18.13
CA PRO A 18 -30.40 -11.18 -17.20
C PRO A 18 -29.49 -10.05 -17.74
N PRO A 19 -29.82 -8.78 -17.48
CA PRO A 19 -28.93 -7.67 -17.81
C PRO A 19 -27.58 -7.93 -17.10
N GLY A 20 -26.52 -8.05 -17.90
CA GLY A 20 -25.17 -8.15 -17.37
C GLY A 20 -24.92 -6.97 -16.45
N ALA A 21 -24.43 -7.24 -15.25
CA ALA A 21 -23.89 -6.20 -14.40
C ALA A 21 -22.86 -5.44 -15.25
N ALA A 22 -23.16 -4.19 -15.58
CA ALA A 22 -22.14 -3.29 -16.06
C ALA A 22 -21.13 -3.21 -14.92
N GLY A 23 -20.01 -3.92 -15.07
CA GLY A 23 -18.86 -3.70 -14.23
C GLY A 23 -18.60 -2.21 -14.29
N THR A 24 -18.49 -1.56 -13.13
CA THR A 24 -17.92 -0.23 -13.04
C THR A 24 -16.62 -0.29 -13.83
N ALA A 25 -16.58 0.33 -15.01
CA ALA A 25 -15.33 0.49 -15.73
C ALA A 25 -14.36 1.09 -14.72
N ALA A 26 -13.24 0.41 -14.47
CA ALA A 26 -12.14 1.02 -13.74
C ALA A 26 -11.95 2.39 -14.39
N GLN A 27 -12.04 3.47 -13.60
CA GLN A 27 -11.80 4.82 -14.09
C GLN A 27 -10.51 4.73 -14.90
N GLU A 28 -10.62 4.91 -16.23
CA GLU A 28 -9.48 4.75 -17.11
C GLU A 28 -8.42 5.73 -16.58
N CYS A 29 -7.22 5.23 -16.28
CA CYS A 29 -6.08 6.06 -15.90
C CYS A 29 -5.57 6.90 -17.11
N ALA A 30 -6.49 7.24 -18.01
CA ALA A 30 -6.28 8.08 -19.15
C ALA A 30 -6.13 9.53 -18.69
N PRO A 31 -5.20 10.30 -19.27
CA PRO A 31 -5.07 11.72 -18.99
C PRO A 31 -6.39 12.49 -19.18
N ASP A 32 -6.56 13.56 -18.40
CA ASP A 32 -7.66 14.53 -18.57
C ASP A 32 -7.09 15.87 -19.04
N GLY A 33 -7.13 16.09 -20.36
CA GLY A 33 -6.48 17.23 -21.00
C GLY A 33 -4.97 17.22 -20.76
N ASP A 34 -4.48 18.23 -20.06
CA ASP A 34 -3.06 18.38 -19.70
C ASP A 34 -2.71 17.67 -18.37
N VAL A 35 -3.69 17.12 -17.65
CA VAL A 35 -3.48 16.42 -16.38
C VAL A 35 -3.14 14.96 -16.66
N GLN A 36 -1.96 14.54 -16.23
CA GLN A 36 -1.53 13.15 -16.26
C GLN A 36 -1.81 12.47 -14.92
N PHE A 37 -2.13 11.18 -14.96
CA PHE A 37 -2.37 10.36 -13.77
C PHE A 37 -1.26 9.32 -13.61
N ILE A 38 -0.95 9.00 -12.36
CA ILE A 38 -0.07 7.88 -12.02
C ILE A 38 -0.97 6.66 -11.76
N CYS A 39 -0.80 5.63 -12.57
CA CYS A 39 -1.63 4.44 -12.55
C CYS A 39 -1.14 3.42 -11.51
N ASP A 40 -1.90 2.34 -11.34
CA ASP A 40 -1.52 1.18 -10.52
C ASP A 40 -1.21 1.48 -9.05
N GLN A 41 -1.83 2.54 -8.54
CA GLN A 41 -1.87 2.89 -7.12
C GLN A 41 -2.96 2.09 -6.37
N ALA A 42 -2.81 1.94 -5.06
CA ALA A 42 -3.75 1.20 -4.22
C ALA A 42 -4.01 1.96 -2.92
N GLY A 43 -5.04 2.81 -2.92
CA GLY A 43 -5.31 3.70 -1.78
C GLY A 43 -4.09 4.52 -1.35
N PRO A 44 -3.49 5.35 -2.24
CA PRO A 44 -2.33 6.15 -1.89
C PRO A 44 -2.71 7.23 -0.88
N GLU A 45 -2.46 7.00 0.41
CA GLU A 45 -2.85 7.94 1.48
C GLU A 45 -1.80 9.03 1.72
N ASP A 46 -0.51 8.68 1.64
CA ASP A 46 0.60 9.60 1.82
C ASP A 46 1.72 9.35 0.80
N LEU A 47 2.47 10.41 0.48
CA LEU A 47 3.55 10.44 -0.51
C LEU A 47 4.79 11.09 0.08
N VAL A 48 5.96 10.48 -0.15
CA VAL A 48 7.25 11.06 0.25
C VAL A 48 8.28 10.95 -0.86
N ALA A 49 8.93 12.07 -1.19
CA ALA A 49 10.02 12.09 -2.16
C ALA A 49 11.27 11.43 -1.58
N VAL A 50 11.92 10.56 -2.35
CA VAL A 50 13.20 9.94 -1.96
C VAL A 50 14.33 10.94 -2.24
N PRO A 51 15.03 11.44 -1.20
CA PRO A 51 16.00 12.53 -1.36
C PRO A 51 17.08 12.22 -2.41
N GLY A 52 17.40 13.22 -3.23
CA GLY A 52 18.46 13.10 -4.24
C GLY A 52 18.11 12.25 -5.47
N THR A 53 16.86 11.79 -5.61
CA THR A 53 16.41 10.95 -6.74
C THR A 53 15.15 11.49 -7.42
N HIS A 54 14.72 10.82 -8.49
CA HIS A 54 13.46 11.05 -9.19
C HIS A 54 12.33 10.14 -8.66
N TRP A 55 12.56 9.45 -7.56
CA TRP A 55 11.63 8.48 -7.02
C TRP A 55 10.73 9.11 -5.94
N VAL A 56 9.45 8.77 -5.97
CA VAL A 56 8.48 9.06 -4.90
C VAL A 56 7.95 7.75 -4.36
N LEU A 57 7.88 7.62 -3.03
CA LEU A 57 7.18 6.52 -2.38
C LEU A 57 5.74 6.91 -2.10
N ALA A 58 4.83 5.97 -2.37
CA ALA A 58 3.43 6.05 -1.97
C ALA A 58 3.09 4.90 -1.02
N GLY A 59 2.42 5.21 0.08
CA GLY A 59 1.84 4.21 0.96
C GLY A 59 0.64 3.57 0.27
N ALA A 60 0.44 2.26 0.40
CA ALA A 60 -0.78 1.61 -0.05
C ALA A 60 -1.62 1.18 1.16
N TYR A 61 -2.68 1.95 1.44
CA TYR A 61 -3.62 1.69 2.53
C TYR A 61 -4.87 0.97 2.00
N GLN A 62 -4.69 -0.28 1.59
CA GLN A 62 -5.77 -1.06 0.99
C GLN A 62 -5.62 -2.55 1.32
N ALA A 63 -6.60 -3.10 2.06
CA ALA A 63 -6.64 -4.52 2.38
C ALA A 63 -6.52 -5.40 1.12
N GLY A 64 -5.65 -6.42 1.20
CA GLY A 64 -5.30 -7.35 0.11
C GLY A 64 -4.38 -6.77 -0.97
N ASN A 65 -4.05 -5.47 -0.93
CA ASN A 65 -3.21 -4.81 -1.93
C ASN A 65 -2.37 -3.66 -1.34
N GLY A 66 -2.06 -3.77 -0.04
CA GLY A 66 -1.24 -2.80 0.69
C GLY A 66 0.23 -2.89 0.31
N GLY A 67 1.05 -2.10 1.00
CA GLY A 67 2.49 -2.09 0.85
C GLY A 67 3.05 -0.71 0.55
N LEU A 68 4.17 -0.67 -0.15
CA LEU A 68 4.78 0.56 -0.64
C LEU A 68 4.89 0.50 -2.15
N ARG A 69 4.48 1.57 -2.81
CA ARG A 69 4.66 1.74 -4.25
C ARG A 69 5.74 2.76 -4.50
N LEU A 70 6.56 2.50 -5.51
CA LEU A 70 7.61 3.37 -5.97
C LEU A 70 7.19 3.96 -7.32
N ILE A 71 7.16 5.28 -7.40
CA ILE A 71 6.72 6.06 -8.55
C ILE A 71 7.94 6.71 -9.20
N ASP A 72 8.16 6.42 -10.48
CA ASP A 72 9.18 7.12 -11.27
C ASP A 72 8.58 8.43 -11.80
N THR A 73 9.09 9.59 -11.35
CA THR A 73 8.54 10.87 -11.81
C THR A 73 8.93 11.22 -13.25
N ARG A 74 9.79 10.44 -13.91
CA ARG A 74 10.23 10.69 -15.30
C ARG A 74 9.19 10.21 -16.30
N ASP A 75 8.54 9.08 -16.02
CA ASP A 75 7.57 8.44 -16.91
C ASP A 75 6.23 8.08 -16.25
N LEU A 76 6.07 8.41 -14.96
CA LEU A 76 4.88 8.17 -14.14
C LEU A 76 4.55 6.67 -13.95
N SER A 77 5.52 5.79 -14.19
CA SER A 77 5.37 4.36 -13.94
C SER A 77 5.40 4.05 -12.44
N THR A 78 4.72 2.97 -12.07
CA THR A 78 4.61 2.49 -10.69
C THR A 78 5.16 1.08 -10.58
N THR A 79 5.99 0.84 -9.56
CA THR A 79 6.48 -0.49 -9.18
C THR A 79 6.09 -0.79 -7.74
N ILE A 80 5.74 -2.04 -7.43
CA ILE A 80 5.54 -2.49 -6.06
C ILE A 80 6.91 -2.67 -5.42
N LEU A 81 7.21 -1.87 -4.40
CA LEU A 81 8.46 -1.97 -3.63
C LEU A 81 8.29 -2.86 -2.40
N LEU A 82 7.10 -2.86 -1.81
CA LEU A 82 6.66 -3.84 -0.81
C LEU A 82 5.23 -4.31 -1.13
N PRO A 83 4.93 -5.61 -1.01
CA PRO A 83 5.84 -6.71 -0.69
C PRO A 83 6.89 -7.00 -1.78
N SER A 84 8.05 -7.54 -1.40
CA SER A 84 9.15 -7.87 -2.34
C SER A 84 10.10 -8.92 -1.76
N ASP A 85 10.47 -9.91 -2.60
CA ASP A 85 11.51 -10.90 -2.28
C ASP A 85 12.90 -10.26 -2.07
N ALA A 86 13.07 -9.01 -2.51
CA ALA A 86 14.30 -8.24 -2.33
C ALA A 86 14.36 -7.50 -0.98
N LEU A 87 13.28 -7.52 -0.17
CA LEU A 87 13.29 -6.93 1.16
C LEU A 87 14.36 -7.61 2.02
N ARG A 88 15.30 -6.82 2.52
CA ARG A 88 16.29 -7.29 3.49
C ARG A 88 15.79 -7.02 4.90
N GLU A 89 16.23 -7.83 5.85
CA GLU A 89 15.94 -7.65 7.27
C GLU A 89 17.26 -7.57 8.05
N ARG A 90 17.41 -6.51 8.86
CA ARG A 90 18.53 -6.33 9.76
C ARG A 90 18.07 -5.59 11.01
N HIS A 91 17.50 -6.33 11.95
CA HIS A 91 16.98 -5.77 13.21
C HIS A 91 18.10 -5.06 14.01
N ASP A 92 18.03 -3.73 14.08
CA ASP A 92 18.81 -2.92 15.00
C ASP A 92 18.18 -3.01 16.39
N ARG A 93 18.70 -3.93 17.21
CA ARG A 93 18.21 -4.19 18.57
C ARG A 93 18.63 -3.12 19.57
N ASP A 94 19.62 -2.30 19.24
CA ASP A 94 20.06 -1.22 20.11
C ASP A 94 19.14 -0.01 19.95
N ALA A 95 18.76 0.31 18.71
CA ALA A 95 17.79 1.38 18.41
C ALA A 95 16.34 0.97 18.70
N TYR A 96 15.97 -0.30 18.43
CA TYR A 96 14.60 -0.81 18.57
C TYR A 96 14.53 -2.06 19.49
N PRO A 97 14.91 -1.93 20.77
CA PRO A 97 15.03 -3.07 21.69
C PRO A 97 13.71 -3.74 22.04
N THR A 98 12.59 -3.02 21.93
CA THR A 98 11.25 -3.52 22.24
C THR A 98 10.49 -4.01 21.01
N CYS A 99 11.09 -3.92 19.81
CA CYS A 99 10.45 -4.42 18.60
C CYS A 99 10.42 -5.96 18.61
N PRO A 100 9.26 -6.61 18.44
CA PRO A 100 9.18 -8.07 18.48
C PRO A 100 9.84 -8.76 17.28
N GLY A 101 10.14 -8.02 16.21
CA GLY A 101 10.73 -8.54 14.99
C GLY A 101 10.04 -8.02 13.72
N PRO A 102 10.49 -8.48 12.55
CA PRO A 102 9.90 -8.12 11.27
C PRO A 102 8.45 -8.63 11.18
N MET A 103 7.71 -8.07 10.24
CA MET A 103 6.36 -8.50 9.92
C MET A 103 6.36 -9.44 8.71
N VAL A 104 5.28 -10.20 8.55
CA VAL A 104 5.12 -11.08 7.39
C VAL A 104 4.75 -10.21 6.19
N VAL A 105 5.66 -10.09 5.23
CA VAL A 105 5.49 -9.23 4.05
C VAL A 105 5.48 -10.11 2.79
N GLU A 106 4.40 -10.85 2.60
CA GLU A 106 4.19 -11.77 1.48
C GLU A 106 3.16 -11.20 0.48
N ALA A 107 3.14 -11.71 -0.76
CA ALA A 107 2.10 -11.35 -1.71
C ALA A 107 0.71 -11.76 -1.19
N GLY A 108 -0.18 -10.78 -1.00
CA GLY A 108 -1.49 -10.99 -0.36
C GLY A 108 -1.47 -10.98 1.17
N ALA A 109 -0.31 -10.75 1.79
CA ALA A 109 -0.25 -10.31 3.18
C ALA A 109 -0.50 -8.79 3.25
N ASP A 110 -1.35 -8.39 4.18
CA ASP A 110 -1.75 -7.01 4.35
C ASP A 110 -0.67 -6.22 5.09
N PHE A 111 0.24 -5.58 4.33
CA PHE A 111 1.01 -4.47 4.85
C PHE A 111 0.23 -3.19 4.59
N ASP A 112 -0.62 -2.76 5.52
CA ASP A 112 -1.44 -1.57 5.29
C ASP A 112 -0.61 -0.31 5.64
N ALA A 113 0.08 0.24 4.63
CA ALA A 113 0.94 1.40 4.79
C ALA A 113 0.13 2.70 4.73
N HIS A 114 0.31 3.54 5.73
CA HIS A 114 -0.41 4.79 5.88
C HIS A 114 0.57 5.97 5.77
N GLY A 115 0.66 6.83 6.79
CA GLY A 115 1.57 7.96 6.78
C GLY A 115 3.05 7.56 6.67
N LEU A 116 3.80 8.36 5.90
CA LEU A 116 5.19 8.11 5.55
C LEU A 116 6.08 9.30 5.92
N HIS A 117 7.33 9.01 6.28
CA HIS A 117 8.34 10.06 6.36
C HIS A 117 9.75 9.53 6.09
N ILE A 118 10.57 10.30 5.38
CA ILE A 118 11.99 10.01 5.19
C ILE A 118 12.83 11.00 5.99
N ALA A 119 13.58 10.50 6.97
CA ALA A 119 14.71 11.23 7.54
C ALA A 119 15.92 11.05 6.61
N GLN A 120 16.42 12.15 6.05
CA GLN A 120 17.62 12.12 5.24
C GLN A 120 18.83 11.70 6.10
N GLY A 121 19.42 10.57 5.74
CA GLY A 121 20.65 10.05 6.37
C GLY A 121 21.93 10.52 5.66
N GLN A 122 23.00 9.72 5.81
CA GLN A 122 24.30 10.01 5.21
C GLN A 122 24.41 9.47 3.79
N GLY A 123 24.90 10.29 2.86
CA GLY A 123 25.03 9.89 1.45
C GLY A 123 23.67 9.56 0.83
N SER A 124 23.56 8.37 0.24
CA SER A 124 22.33 7.88 -0.41
C SER A 124 21.47 7.00 0.51
N VAL A 125 21.87 6.80 1.76
CA VAL A 125 21.11 5.95 2.70
C VAL A 125 20.29 6.85 3.61
N HIS A 126 18.98 6.59 3.68
CA HIS A 126 18.04 7.36 4.49
C HIS A 126 17.20 6.43 5.35
N THR A 127 16.50 6.99 6.34
CA THR A 127 15.59 6.23 7.19
C THR A 127 14.16 6.56 6.80
N LEU A 128 13.41 5.55 6.38
CA LEU A 128 11.98 5.61 6.09
C LEU A 128 11.20 5.13 7.32
N TYR A 129 10.27 5.95 7.77
CA TYR A 129 9.27 5.63 8.78
C TYR A 129 7.93 5.42 8.08
N VAL A 130 7.25 4.34 8.44
CA VAL A 130 5.98 3.94 7.85
C VAL A 130 5.00 3.62 8.95
N VAL A 131 3.88 4.34 9.02
CA VAL A 131 2.75 3.89 9.82
C VAL A 131 2.16 2.65 9.18
N HIS A 132 2.05 1.58 9.95
CA HIS A 132 1.52 0.29 9.52
C HIS A 132 0.31 -0.10 10.36
N HIS A 133 -0.70 -0.64 9.68
CA HIS A 133 -1.89 -1.23 10.27
C HIS A 133 -2.02 -2.71 9.93
N ASN A 134 -2.96 -3.38 10.61
CA ASN A 134 -3.37 -4.79 10.42
C ASN A 134 -2.63 -5.80 11.30
N GLN A 135 -1.41 -6.23 10.96
CA GLN A 135 -0.68 -7.24 11.75
C GLN A 135 -0.36 -6.75 13.16
N ARG A 136 -0.09 -5.45 13.26
CA ARG A 136 0.06 -4.69 14.50
C ARG A 136 -0.15 -3.22 14.19
N GLU A 137 -0.51 -2.46 15.20
CA GLU A 137 -0.47 -1.01 15.12
C GLU A 137 0.96 -0.55 15.43
N SER A 138 1.68 -0.01 14.45
CA SER A 138 3.09 0.33 14.63
C SER A 138 3.59 1.41 13.67
N VAL A 139 4.75 1.97 14.04
CA VAL A 139 5.65 2.60 13.07
C VAL A 139 6.73 1.58 12.73
N GLU A 140 6.77 1.17 11.47
CA GLU A 140 7.83 0.35 10.89
C GLU A 140 8.95 1.22 10.35
N VAL A 141 10.18 0.76 10.53
CA VAL A 141 11.37 1.54 10.18
C VAL A 141 12.23 0.75 9.21
N PHE A 142 12.53 1.39 8.09
CA PHE A 142 13.37 0.85 7.04
C PHE A 142 14.55 1.79 6.80
N GLU A 143 15.69 1.23 6.45
CA GLU A 143 16.67 1.96 5.65
C GLU A 143 16.26 1.88 4.18
N ILE A 144 16.37 3.01 3.48
CA ILE A 144 16.26 3.09 2.03
C ILE A 144 17.63 3.46 1.46
N ASP A 145 18.20 2.57 0.64
CA ASP A 145 19.40 2.85 -0.14
C ASP A 145 18.98 3.41 -1.50
N ALA A 146 19.04 4.73 -1.63
CA ALA A 146 18.73 5.49 -2.84
C ALA A 146 19.92 5.56 -3.83
N GLY A 147 21.05 4.91 -3.52
CA GLY A 147 22.18 4.76 -4.42
C GLY A 147 21.99 3.59 -5.38
N ALA A 148 21.12 2.65 -5.02
CA ALA A 148 20.59 1.64 -5.92
C ALA A 148 19.51 2.23 -6.84
N ASP A 149 19.34 1.64 -8.03
CA ASP A 149 18.29 2.01 -8.98
C ASP A 149 17.54 0.75 -9.46
N PRO A 150 16.28 0.52 -9.04
CA PRO A 150 15.52 1.33 -8.10
C PRO A 150 16.06 1.24 -6.65
N PRO A 151 15.65 2.15 -5.74
CA PRO A 151 16.04 2.11 -4.33
C PRO A 151 15.70 0.78 -3.66
N GLN A 152 16.54 0.34 -2.72
CA GLN A 152 16.35 -0.92 -1.99
C GLN A 152 16.00 -0.66 -0.54
N LEU A 153 15.09 -1.47 0.01
CA LEU A 153 14.68 -1.40 1.42
C LEU A 153 15.38 -2.46 2.26
N THR A 154 15.78 -2.06 3.47
CA THR A 154 16.13 -2.97 4.55
C THR A 154 15.28 -2.63 5.76
N TRP A 155 14.44 -3.55 6.22
CA TRP A 155 13.74 -3.39 7.49
C TRP A 155 14.75 -3.43 8.65
N VAL A 156 14.71 -2.42 9.52
CA VAL A 156 15.67 -2.29 10.63
C VAL A 156 15.02 -2.32 12.01
N GLY A 157 13.70 -2.14 12.11
CA GLY A 157 13.02 -2.22 13.37
C GLY A 157 11.62 -1.63 13.34
N CYS A 158 11.04 -1.50 14.52
CA CYS A 158 9.68 -1.01 14.67
C CYS A 158 9.45 -0.43 16.06
N ALA A 159 8.39 0.34 16.19
CA ALA A 159 7.83 0.75 17.46
C ALA A 159 6.33 0.43 17.45
N VAL A 160 5.94 -0.55 18.26
CA VAL A 160 4.55 -0.99 18.38
C VAL A 160 3.80 0.00 19.28
N ALA A 161 2.61 0.42 18.85
CA ALA A 161 1.76 1.30 19.64
C ALA A 161 1.42 0.64 20.99
N PRO A 162 1.38 1.41 22.09
CA PRO A 162 0.98 0.89 23.41
C PRO A 162 -0.37 0.16 23.37
N ALA A 163 -0.37 -1.09 23.85
CA ALA A 163 -1.59 -1.86 23.97
C ALA A 163 -2.55 -1.22 24.99
N GLY A 164 -3.85 -1.20 24.67
CA GLY A 164 -4.90 -0.73 25.58
C GLY A 164 -5.25 0.76 25.48
N GLU A 165 -4.51 1.55 24.69
CA GLU A 165 -4.80 2.98 24.47
C GLU A 165 -5.72 3.25 23.26
N ASN A 166 -6.12 2.20 22.53
CA ASN A 166 -6.95 2.28 21.32
C ASN A 166 -6.43 3.33 20.30
N LEU A 167 -5.11 3.43 20.18
CA LEU A 167 -4.46 4.30 19.20
C LEU A 167 -4.72 3.76 17.79
N ASN A 168 -4.92 4.71 16.87
CA ASN A 168 -5.04 4.47 15.45
C ASN A 168 -4.16 5.53 14.77
N LEU A 169 -2.90 5.20 14.61
CA LEU A 169 -1.87 6.08 14.09
C LEU A 169 -2.26 6.55 12.67
N ASN A 170 -1.85 7.77 12.31
CA ASN A 170 -2.11 8.30 10.98
C ASN A 170 -0.80 8.66 10.29
N SER A 171 -0.11 9.67 10.84
CA SER A 171 1.14 10.18 10.27
C SER A 171 2.27 10.14 11.30
N VAL A 172 3.51 10.14 10.81
CA VAL A 172 4.74 10.04 11.59
C VAL A 172 5.74 11.10 11.15
N VAL A 173 6.53 11.62 12.10
CA VAL A 173 7.66 12.50 11.82
C VAL A 173 8.83 12.19 12.76
N PRO A 174 10.05 11.94 12.25
CA PRO A 174 11.24 11.79 13.06
C PRO A 174 11.58 13.11 13.77
N ARG A 175 12.14 13.02 14.97
CA ARG A 175 12.54 14.20 15.75
C ARG A 175 14.06 14.41 15.71
N PRO A 176 14.54 15.66 15.72
CA PRO A 176 15.98 15.96 15.71
C PRO A 176 16.76 15.33 16.87
N GLU A 177 16.15 15.24 18.05
CA GLU A 177 16.74 14.64 19.24
C GLU A 177 16.66 13.11 19.30
N GLY A 178 16.10 12.48 18.27
CA GLY A 178 15.86 11.04 18.20
C GLY A 178 14.41 10.64 18.52
N GLY A 179 14.09 9.42 18.09
CA GLY A 179 12.71 8.92 18.06
C GLY A 179 11.85 9.65 17.02
N PHE A 180 10.54 9.56 17.17
CA PHE A 180 9.56 10.19 16.29
C PHE A 180 8.34 10.63 17.09
N ALA A 181 7.55 11.53 16.50
CA ALA A 181 6.18 11.80 16.92
C ALA A 181 5.22 11.14 15.92
N ALA A 182 4.11 10.62 16.41
CA ALA A 182 3.03 10.11 15.58
C ALA A 182 1.72 10.78 15.97
N THR A 183 0.87 11.02 14.97
CA THR A 183 -0.51 11.43 15.18
C THR A 183 -1.40 10.20 15.24
N SER A 184 -2.50 10.29 15.98
CA SER A 184 -3.53 9.26 16.03
C SER A 184 -4.87 9.91 15.72
N PHE A 185 -5.71 9.22 14.94
CA PHE A 185 -7.14 9.53 14.90
C PHE A 185 -7.75 9.36 16.30
N ARG A 186 -8.94 9.93 16.53
CA ARG A 186 -9.68 9.71 17.79
C ARG A 186 -9.76 8.21 18.11
N PRO A 187 -9.76 7.83 19.40
CA PRO A 187 -9.77 6.42 19.79
C PRO A 187 -10.94 5.68 19.13
N MET A 188 -10.65 4.49 18.61
CA MET A 188 -11.64 3.56 18.06
C MET A 188 -12.85 3.46 19.02
N GLY A 189 -14.04 3.88 18.56
CA GLY A 189 -15.28 3.82 19.34
C GLY A 189 -15.85 5.15 19.84
N GLY A 190 -15.26 6.31 19.50
CA GLY A 190 -15.89 7.62 19.73
C GLY A 190 -17.00 7.88 18.71
N ALA A 191 -18.26 7.95 19.16
CA ALA A 191 -19.39 8.36 18.32
C ALA A 191 -19.14 9.73 17.66
N ILE A 192 -19.47 9.83 16.37
CA ILE A 192 -19.65 11.09 15.63
C ILE A 192 -21.01 11.68 15.96
#